data_AF-A0A1M5XX07-F1
#
_entry.id   AF-A0A1M5XX07-F1
#
_cell.length_a   1.000
_cell.length_b   1.000
_cell.length_c   1.000
_cell.angle_alpha   90.00
_cell.angle_beta   90.00
_cell.angle_gamma   90.00
#
_symmetry.space_group_name_H-M   'P 1'
#
loop_
_entity.id
_entity.type
_entity.pdbx_description
1 polymer ?
#
loop_
_entity_poly.entity_id
_entity_poly.type
_entity_poly.pdbx_seq_one_letter_code
_entity_poly.pdbx_strand_id
1 'polypeptide(L)'
;MDSVYSTIEFYDNLKSKYRDYIKPEIVSVVILQSDEEVILEIVEIETIEGGFEKQTIKRTDLSNITRGENEELLFFNPKDLIEQNVRKFINEFSQYDIINATDLFHQEACEKINRRFNTFGIDK
;
A
#
# COMPACT_ATOMS: atom_id res chain seq x y z
N MET A 1 -14.66 22.53 -6.89
CA MET A 1 -13.45 22.54 -7.73
C MET A 1 -13.18 21.09 -8.09
N ASP A 2 -12.85 20.80 -9.34
CA ASP A 2 -12.42 19.44 -9.70
C ASP A 2 -11.02 19.23 -9.12
N SER A 3 -10.85 18.23 -8.27
CA SER A 3 -9.55 17.86 -7.74
C SER A 3 -8.71 17.26 -8.86
N VAL A 4 -7.51 17.80 -9.08
CA VAL A 4 -6.55 17.26 -10.06
C VAL A 4 -5.73 16.18 -9.39
N TYR A 5 -5.72 14.99 -9.99
CA TYR A 5 -4.91 13.88 -9.50
C TYR A 5 -3.74 13.60 -10.44
N SER A 6 -2.57 13.38 -9.84
CA SER A 6 -1.45 12.67 -10.46
C SER A 6 -1.50 11.20 -10.07
N THR A 7 -1.02 10.31 -10.95
CA THR A 7 -0.99 8.87 -10.68
C THR A 7 0.36 8.28 -11.06
N ILE A 8 0.88 7.37 -10.24
CA ILE A 8 2.01 6.50 -10.60
C ILE A 8 1.64 5.06 -10.30
N GLU A 9 1.72 4.20 -11.32
CA GLU A 9 1.62 2.75 -11.23
C GLU A 9 3.00 2.15 -10.94
N PHE A 10 3.09 1.24 -9.97
CA PHE A 10 4.37 0.69 -9.49
C PHE A 10 4.29 -0.78 -9.00
N TYR A 11 3.26 -1.52 -9.43
CA TYR A 11 3.07 -2.94 -9.12
C TYR A 11 4.27 -3.79 -9.49
N ASP A 12 4.93 -3.55 -10.63
CA ASP A 12 6.11 -4.33 -11.03
C ASP A 12 7.27 -4.18 -10.03
N ASN A 13 7.45 -2.99 -9.45
CA ASN A 13 8.45 -2.77 -8.39
C ASN A 13 8.09 -3.57 -7.14
N LEU A 14 6.82 -3.56 -6.73
CA LEU A 14 6.35 -4.33 -5.59
C LEU A 14 6.47 -5.84 -5.84
N LYS A 15 6.06 -6.33 -7.01
CA LYS A 15 6.16 -7.74 -7.42
C LYS A 15 7.61 -8.22 -7.48
N SER A 16 8.55 -7.36 -7.86
CA SER A 16 9.97 -7.69 -7.80
C SER A 16 10.47 -7.83 -6.36
N LYS A 17 9.95 -7.02 -5.41
CA LYS A 17 10.42 -6.97 -4.03
C LYS A 17 9.72 -7.97 -3.10
N TYR A 18 8.44 -8.24 -3.34
CA TYR A 18 7.53 -8.98 -2.48
C TYR A 18 6.77 -10.08 -3.24
N ARG A 19 7.40 -10.67 -4.26
CA ARG A 19 6.79 -11.66 -5.15
C ARG A 19 5.97 -12.73 -4.42
N ASP A 20 6.53 -13.28 -3.35
CA ASP A 20 5.94 -14.40 -2.63
C ASP A 20 4.92 -13.97 -1.58
N TYR A 21 4.68 -12.65 -1.42
CA TYR A 21 3.85 -12.08 -0.35
C TYR A 21 2.61 -11.35 -0.90
N ILE A 22 2.69 -10.78 -2.10
CA ILE A 22 1.58 -10.06 -2.73
C ILE A 22 0.46 -11.04 -3.08
N LYS A 23 -0.79 -10.63 -2.87
CA LYS A 23 -1.95 -11.42 -3.28
C LYS A 23 -1.92 -11.70 -4.79
N PRO A 24 -2.07 -12.96 -5.23
CA PRO A 24 -1.93 -13.30 -6.63
C PRO A 24 -3.00 -12.67 -7.53
N GLU A 25 -4.15 -12.27 -6.95
CA GLU A 25 -5.25 -11.61 -7.64
C GLU A 25 -4.97 -10.13 -7.95
N ILE A 26 -3.95 -9.52 -7.31
CA ILE A 26 -3.60 -8.11 -7.55
C ILE A 26 -2.91 -7.98 -8.91
N VAL A 27 -3.44 -7.09 -9.74
CA VAL A 27 -2.95 -6.83 -11.10
C VAL A 27 -2.44 -5.40 -11.31
N SER A 28 -2.77 -4.46 -10.42
CA SER A 28 -2.34 -3.07 -10.48
C SER A 28 -2.29 -2.47 -9.08
N VAL A 29 -1.29 -1.61 -8.86
CA VAL A 29 -1.11 -0.84 -7.62
C VAL A 29 -0.64 0.56 -7.98
N VAL A 30 -1.50 1.53 -7.70
CA VAL A 30 -1.32 2.94 -8.07
C VAL A 30 -1.29 3.79 -6.81
N ILE A 31 -0.40 4.79 -6.76
CA ILE A 31 -0.58 5.94 -5.88
C ILE A 31 -1.27 7.03 -6.70
N LEU A 32 -2.42 7.48 -6.21
CA LEU A 32 -3.11 8.67 -6.69
C LEU A 32 -2.84 9.79 -5.69
N GLN A 33 -2.55 10.99 -6.18
CA GLN A 33 -2.26 12.12 -5.32
C GLN A 33 -2.91 13.39 -5.85
N SER A 34 -3.63 14.08 -4.98
CA SER A 34 -4.08 15.47 -5.16
C SER A 34 -3.28 16.40 -4.25
N ASP A 35 -3.67 17.66 -4.19
CA ASP A 35 -3.13 18.60 -3.22
C ASP A 35 -3.61 18.35 -1.78
N GLU A 36 -4.60 17.50 -1.57
CA GLU A 36 -5.21 17.22 -0.26
C GLU A 36 -4.95 15.80 0.26
N GLU A 37 -4.77 14.80 -0.62
CA GLU A 37 -4.69 13.40 -0.21
C GLU A 37 -3.67 12.59 -1.02
N VAL A 38 -3.22 11.50 -0.41
CA VAL A 38 -2.40 10.45 -1.05
C VAL A 38 -3.14 9.13 -0.89
N ILE A 39 -3.63 8.56 -1.99
CA ILE A 39 -4.42 7.34 -2.00
C ILE A 39 -3.59 6.20 -2.59
N LEU A 40 -3.56 5.06 -1.92
CA LEU A 40 -3.17 3.79 -2.52
C LEU A 40 -4.40 3.13 -3.14
N GLU A 41 -4.36 2.88 -4.45
CA GLU A 41 -5.36 2.09 -5.15
C GLU A 41 -4.78 0.72 -5.50
N ILE A 42 -5.52 -0.33 -5.17
CA ILE A 42 -5.20 -1.71 -5.49
C ILE A 42 -6.34 -2.27 -6.34
N VAL A 43 -6.00 -2.85 -7.48
CA VAL A 43 -6.95 -3.55 -8.36
C VAL A 43 -6.71 -5.05 -8.29
N GLU A 44 -7.75 -5.78 -7.92
CA GLU A 44 -7.79 -7.24 -7.89
C GLU A 44 -8.70 -7.76 -9.00
N ILE A 45 -8.29 -8.86 -9.65
CA ILE A 45 -9.10 -9.59 -10.64
C ILE A 45 -9.35 -11.02 -10.17
N GLU A 46 -10.62 -11.43 -10.20
CA GLU A 46 -11.03 -12.81 -10.03
C GLU A 46 -11.92 -13.27 -11.20
N THR A 47 -11.75 -14.52 -11.64
CA THR A 47 -12.66 -15.12 -12.62
C THR A 47 -13.90 -15.66 -11.91
N ILE A 48 -15.08 -15.19 -12.34
CA ILE A 48 -16.37 -15.62 -11.80
C ILE A 48 -17.09 -16.60 -12.74
N GLU A 49 -18.25 -17.10 -12.32
CA GLU A 49 -19.08 -18.01 -13.12
C GLU A 49 -19.32 -17.50 -14.54
N GLY A 50 -19.22 -18.40 -15.52
CA GLY A 50 -19.32 -18.04 -16.94
C GLY A 50 -18.03 -17.51 -17.57
N GLY A 51 -16.92 -17.46 -16.81
CA GLY A 51 -15.61 -17.03 -17.31
C GLY A 51 -15.45 -15.51 -17.40
N PHE A 52 -16.34 -14.74 -16.76
CA PHE A 52 -16.20 -13.28 -16.69
C PHE A 52 -15.12 -12.90 -15.67
N GLU A 53 -14.48 -11.75 -15.88
CA GLU A 53 -13.53 -11.17 -14.93
C GLU A 53 -14.23 -10.11 -14.09
N LYS A 54 -14.21 -10.30 -12.77
CA LYS A 54 -14.65 -9.28 -11.81
C LYS A 54 -13.44 -8.50 -11.34
N GLN A 55 -13.49 -7.18 -11.52
CA GLN A 55 -12.51 -6.25 -10.97
C GLN A 55 -13.01 -5.66 -9.66
N THR A 56 -12.17 -5.73 -8.63
CA THR A 56 -12.40 -5.06 -7.34
C THR A 56 -11.34 -3.99 -7.16
N ILE A 57 -11.77 -2.73 -6.99
CA ILE A 57 -10.89 -1.59 -6.76
C ILE A 57 -10.98 -1.23 -5.27
N LYS A 58 -9.85 -1.23 -4.58
CA LYS A 58 -9.73 -0.85 -3.17
C LYS A 58 -8.88 0.41 -3.08
N ARG A 59 -9.36 1.40 -2.32
CA ARG A 59 -8.65 2.66 -2.08
C ARG A 59 -8.41 2.85 -0.59
N THR A 60 -7.16 3.13 -0.25
CA THR A 60 -6.71 3.41 1.11
C THR A 60 -6.09 4.80 1.14
N ASP A 61 -6.61 5.67 1.99
CA ASP A 61 -6.01 6.98 2.22
C ASP A 61 -4.76 6.85 3.11
N LEU A 62 -3.59 7.05 2.48
CA LEU A 62 -2.29 6.99 3.13
C LEU A 62 -1.92 8.31 3.85
N SER A 63 -2.63 9.41 3.56
CA SER A 63 -2.33 10.71 4.17
C SER A 63 -2.66 10.77 5.66
N ASN A 64 -3.42 9.81 6.18
CA ASN A 64 -3.70 9.65 7.61
C ASN A 64 -2.59 8.94 8.39
N ILE A 65 -1.54 8.47 7.72
CA ILE A 65 -0.45 7.73 8.35
C ILE A 65 0.61 8.72 8.86
N THR A 66 0.73 8.82 10.18
CA THR A 66 1.74 9.61 10.87
C THR A 66 2.88 8.72 11.35
N ARG A 67 4.08 9.29 11.52
CA ARG A 67 5.25 8.53 12.03
C ARG A 67 5.95 9.30 13.14
N GLY A 68 5.98 8.71 14.34
CA GLY A 68 6.61 9.27 15.54
C GLY A 68 5.59 9.89 16.50
N GLU A 69 6.10 10.52 17.57
CA GLU A 69 5.26 11.15 18.61
C GLU A 69 4.59 12.44 18.15
N ASN A 70 4.99 13.00 17.00
CA ASN A 70 4.40 14.20 16.44
C ASN A 70 3.42 13.85 15.32
N GLU A 71 2.12 13.91 15.64
CA GLU A 71 1.01 13.67 14.72
C GLU A 71 0.97 14.66 13.53
N GLU A 72 1.71 15.78 13.59
CA GLU A 72 1.80 16.75 12.48
C GLU A 72 2.72 16.29 11.33
N LEU A 73 3.56 15.27 11.55
CA LEU A 73 4.47 14.76 10.53
C LEU A 73 3.84 13.59 9.76
N LEU A 74 3.10 13.93 8.71
CA LEU A 74 2.56 12.95 7.76
C LEU A 74 3.68 12.17 7.08
N PHE A 75 3.61 10.84 7.13
CA PHE A 75 4.59 10.01 6.44
C PHE A 75 4.42 10.13 4.90
N PHE A 76 3.17 10.06 4.44
CA PHE A 76 2.77 10.34 3.06
C PHE A 76 2.12 11.73 3.00
N ASN A 77 2.89 12.73 2.59
CA ASN A 77 2.43 14.12 2.58
C ASN A 77 1.90 14.48 1.17
N PRO A 78 0.64 14.93 1.03
CA PRO A 78 0.08 15.39 -0.25
C PRO A 78 0.85 16.55 -0.88
N LYS A 79 1.63 17.30 -0.09
CA LYS A 79 2.46 18.42 -0.55
C LYS A 79 3.83 17.98 -1.08
N ASP A 80 4.23 16.73 -0.86
CA ASP A 80 5.45 16.17 -1.46
C ASP A 80 5.22 15.83 -2.94
N LEU A 81 6.29 15.67 -3.73
CA LEU A 81 6.15 15.14 -5.09
C LEU A 81 5.63 13.70 -5.05
N ILE A 82 4.77 13.31 -5.99
CA ILE A 82 4.20 11.95 -6.04
C ILE A 82 5.29 10.87 -6.12
N GLU A 83 6.39 11.12 -6.82
CA GLU A 83 7.55 10.23 -6.90
C GLU A 83 8.19 9.99 -5.53
N GLN A 84 8.17 11.01 -4.65
CA GLN A 84 8.69 10.87 -3.28
C GLN A 84 7.79 9.96 -2.45
N ASN A 85 6.47 10.11 -2.54
CA ASN A 85 5.52 9.24 -1.83
C ASN A 85 5.57 7.79 -2.33
N VAL A 86 5.72 7.57 -3.65
CA VAL A 86 5.96 6.25 -4.22
C VAL A 86 7.26 5.65 -3.72
N ARG A 87 8.36 6.43 -3.73
CA ARG A 87 9.66 5.98 -3.22
C ARG A 87 9.59 5.61 -1.74
N LYS A 88 8.89 6.41 -0.91
CA LYS A 88 8.67 6.13 0.51
C LYS A 88 7.90 4.82 0.69
N PHE A 89 6.82 4.61 -0.07
CA PHE A 89 6.04 3.38 0.00
C PHE A 89 6.90 2.15 -0.32
N ILE A 90 7.67 2.20 -1.41
CA ILE A 90 8.49 1.07 -1.84
C ILE A 90 9.65 0.81 -0.88
N ASN A 91 10.36 1.85 -0.43
CA ASN A 91 11.68 1.69 0.21
C ASN A 91 11.70 1.91 1.72
N GLU A 92 10.77 2.70 2.26
CA GLU A 92 10.83 3.20 3.64
C GLU A 92 9.64 2.73 4.49
N PHE A 93 8.50 2.44 3.86
CA PHE A 93 7.32 1.87 4.50
C PHE A 93 7.56 0.38 4.74
N SER A 94 7.61 -0.03 6.01
CA SER A 94 8.09 -1.36 6.36
C SER A 94 7.04 -2.42 6.02
N GLN A 95 7.46 -3.68 5.96
CA GLN A 95 6.53 -4.80 5.81
C GLN A 95 5.48 -4.85 6.93
N TYR A 96 5.84 -4.41 8.14
CA TYR A 96 4.91 -4.33 9.26
C TYR A 96 3.88 -3.22 9.07
N ASP A 97 4.32 -2.05 8.59
CA ASP A 97 3.40 -0.94 8.31
C ASP A 97 2.44 -1.30 7.17
N ILE A 98 2.94 -1.98 6.13
CA ILE A 98 2.13 -2.46 4.99
C ILE A 98 1.01 -3.40 5.46
N ILE A 99 1.28 -4.38 6.34
CA ILE A 99 0.25 -5.32 6.81
C ILE A 99 -0.79 -4.67 7.73
N ASN A 100 -0.43 -3.56 8.37
CA ASN A 100 -1.34 -2.84 9.28
C ASN A 100 -2.17 -1.78 8.57
N ALA A 101 -1.67 -1.23 7.46
CA ALA A 101 -2.31 -0.12 6.76
C ALA A 101 -2.98 -0.52 5.44
N THR A 102 -2.59 -1.64 4.83
CA THR A 102 -2.99 -1.98 3.45
C THR A 102 -3.39 -3.45 3.30
N ASP A 103 -4.07 -3.75 2.20
CA ASP A 103 -4.53 -5.10 1.88
C ASP A 103 -3.64 -5.79 0.81
N LEU A 104 -2.37 -5.39 0.71
CA LEU A 104 -1.44 -5.79 -0.36
C LEU A 104 -1.00 -7.26 -0.27
N PHE A 105 -0.85 -7.78 0.95
CA PHE A 105 -0.27 -9.11 1.18
C PHE A 105 -1.35 -10.16 1.49
N HIS A 106 -1.10 -11.40 1.07
CA HIS A 106 -1.99 -12.51 1.42
C HIS A 106 -1.83 -12.88 2.90
N GLN A 107 -2.85 -13.54 3.46
CA GLN A 107 -2.95 -13.81 4.89
C GLN A 107 -1.71 -14.53 5.46
N GLU A 108 -1.20 -15.56 4.78
CA GLU A 108 0.00 -16.28 5.24
C GLU A 108 1.23 -15.36 5.35
N ALA A 109 1.43 -14.44 4.40
CA ALA A 109 2.52 -13.46 4.48
C ALA A 109 2.31 -12.49 5.64
N CYS A 110 1.09 -12.00 5.87
CA CYS A 110 0.74 -11.18 7.02
C CYS A 110 1.06 -11.88 8.35
N GLU A 111 0.66 -13.15 8.50
CA GLU A 111 0.95 -13.94 9.69
C GLU A 111 2.45 -14.14 9.90
N LYS A 112 3.20 -14.45 8.84
CA LYS A 112 4.65 -14.62 8.88
C LYS A 112 5.36 -13.33 9.32
N ILE A 113 4.96 -12.19 8.77
CA ILE A 113 5.48 -10.87 9.14
C ILE A 113 5.12 -10.58 10.60
N ASN A 114 3.84 -10.71 10.98
CA ASN A 114 3.38 -10.41 12.33
C ASN A 114 4.09 -11.26 13.39
N ARG A 115 4.28 -12.56 13.16
CA ARG A 115 5.08 -13.43 14.06
C ARG A 115 6.51 -12.93 14.17
N ARG A 116 7.16 -12.56 13.07
CA ARG A 116 8.53 -12.02 13.09
C ARG A 116 8.65 -10.71 13.87
N PHE A 117 7.63 -9.88 13.95
CA PHE A 117 7.69 -8.67 14.77
C PHE A 117 7.32 -8.94 16.23
N ASN A 118 6.34 -9.80 16.49
CA ASN A 118 5.91 -10.13 17.87
C ASN A 118 6.91 -11.04 18.61
N THR A 119 7.60 -11.96 17.93
CA THR A 119 8.60 -12.84 18.56
C THR A 119 9.85 -12.07 18.99
N PHE A 120 10.13 -10.92 18.38
CA PHE A 120 11.24 -10.04 18.76
C PHE A 120 10.78 -8.83 19.61
N GLY A 121 9.50 -8.80 20.00
CA GLY A 121 8.88 -7.75 20.81
C GLY A 121 8.83 -8.03 22.32
N ILE A 122 9.43 -9.12 22.81
CA ILE A 122 9.74 -9.30 24.23
C ILE A 122 11.20 -8.92 24.43
N ASP A 123 11.47 -7.61 24.43
CA ASP A 123 12.55 -6.94 25.17
C ASP A 123 12.60 -5.48 24.71
N LYS A 124 11.74 -4.65 25.32
CA LYS A 124 12.05 -3.26 25.72
C LYS A 124 10.99 -2.72 26.67
#